data_AF-A0A962TUT7-F1
#
_entry.id   AF-A0A962TUT7-F1
#
_cell.length_a   1.000
_cell.length_b   1.000
_cell.length_c   1.000
_cell.angle_alpha   90.00
_cell.angle_beta   90.00
_cell.angle_gamma   90.00
#
_symmetry.space_group_name_H-M   'P 1'
#
loop_
_entity.id
_entity.type
_entity.pdbx_description
1 polymer ?
#
loop_
_entity_poly.entity_id
_entity_poly.type
_entity_poly.pdbx_seq_one_letter_code
_entity_poly.pdbx_strand_id
1 'polypeptide(L)'
;MKNERGNALFFILIAVALLGLLTATLTRNSSTVDQAGDFEQTRISASKILNTAKSIENAVQELQSRGCSENDISFENTTVSGYTNAGSPSDGSCSVFETNGTGLTYQTPKTGWLDTSKSAQSNYGEWVFTANNYVVGVGTGTDTSGDATPSNKDLIVILPYISSTLCAAVNDLVGVTNPSGAPPTNVTTSGLTPKYTGTFSAGDHIKDTSGTDALNGKESGCFEGGGIPASGTYHFYQVLIAR
;
A
#
# COMPACT_ATOMS: atom_id res chain seq x y z
N MET A 1 -29.94 65.39 44.22
CA MET A 1 -30.24 63.98 43.87
C MET A 1 -29.78 63.77 42.43
N LYS A 2 -28.65 63.07 42.22
CA LYS A 2 -28.13 62.76 40.88
C LYS A 2 -28.75 61.45 40.43
N ASN A 3 -29.60 61.51 39.40
CA ASN A 3 -30.10 60.32 38.71
C ASN A 3 -29.01 59.81 37.77
N GLU A 4 -28.30 58.76 38.16
CA GLU A 4 -27.48 58.01 37.22
C GLU A 4 -28.41 57.21 36.30
N ARG A 5 -28.39 57.54 35.00
CA ARG A 5 -28.94 56.67 33.96
C ARG A 5 -27.86 55.65 33.60
N GLY A 6 -27.85 54.52 34.31
CA GLY A 6 -27.02 53.38 33.96
C GLY A 6 -27.30 52.91 32.54
N ASN A 7 -26.28 52.91 31.69
CA ASN A 7 -26.37 52.52 30.29
C ASN A 7 -26.46 50.98 30.16
N ALA A 8 -27.63 50.42 30.46
CA ALA A 8 -27.90 48.98 30.34
C ALA A 8 -27.54 48.39 28.96
N LEU A 9 -27.59 49.24 27.93
CA LEU A 9 -27.21 48.90 26.55
C LEU A 9 -25.72 48.51 26.42
N PHE A 10 -24.84 49.11 27.21
CA PHE A 10 -23.40 48.81 27.19
C PHE A 10 -23.10 47.42 27.75
N PHE A 11 -23.80 47.01 28.81
CA PHE A 11 -23.65 45.66 29.39
C PHE A 11 -24.13 44.56 28.43
N ILE A 12 -25.20 44.81 27.68
CA ILE A 12 -25.69 43.88 26.67
C ILE A 12 -24.68 43.72 25.54
N LEU A 13 -24.08 44.83 25.07
CA LEU A 13 -23.05 44.79 24.01
C LEU A 13 -21.80 44.03 24.46
N ILE A 14 -21.36 44.20 25.71
CA ILE A 14 -20.25 43.44 26.28
C ILE A 14 -20.59 41.95 26.33
N ALA A 15 -21.80 41.58 26.77
CA ALA A 15 -22.21 40.18 26.85
C ALA A 15 -22.20 39.49 25.47
N VAL A 16 -22.73 40.16 24.43
CA VAL A 16 -22.73 39.63 23.06
C VAL A 16 -21.31 39.54 22.50
N ALA A 17 -20.45 40.54 22.75
CA ALA A 17 -19.06 40.52 22.32
C ALA A 17 -18.27 39.37 22.98
N LEU A 18 -18.45 39.15 24.28
CA LEU A 18 -17.82 38.06 25.01
C LEU A 18 -18.29 36.69 24.53
N LEU A 19 -19.59 36.54 24.24
CA LEU A 19 -20.13 35.30 23.68
C LEU A 19 -19.53 35.02 22.29
N GLY A 20 -19.46 36.03 21.42
CA GLY A 20 -18.84 35.89 20.10
C GLY A 20 -17.35 35.55 20.17
N LEU A 21 -16.61 36.14 21.12
CA LEU A 21 -15.20 35.85 21.33
C LEU A 21 -14.98 34.41 21.82
N LEU A 22 -15.85 33.92 22.72
CA LEU A 22 -15.83 32.54 23.21
C LEU A 22 -16.16 31.53 22.11
N THR A 23 -17.13 31.82 21.24
CA THR A 23 -17.44 30.96 20.08
C THR A 23 -16.26 30.91 19.10
N ALA A 24 -15.58 32.04 18.90
CA ALA A 24 -14.41 32.12 18.01
C ALA A 24 -13.18 31.37 18.57
N THR A 25 -13.00 31.28 19.89
CA THR A 25 -11.92 30.49 20.50
C THR A 25 -12.22 28.99 20.43
N LEU A 26 -13.47 28.56 20.62
CA LEU A 26 -13.86 27.14 20.51
C LEU A 26 -13.71 26.60 19.09
N THR A 27 -13.99 27.43 18.07
CA THR A 27 -13.83 27.04 16.65
C THR A 27 -12.36 26.79 16.27
N ARG A 28 -11.40 27.40 16.99
CA ARG A 28 -9.96 27.15 16.79
C ARG A 28 -9.49 25.82 17.37
N ASN A 29 -10.24 25.22 18.29
CA ASN A 29 -9.90 23.92 18.87
C ASN A 29 -10.47 22.73 18.08
N SER A 30 -11.36 22.98 17.11
CA SER A 30 -11.94 21.96 16.23
C SER A 30 -10.91 21.38 15.25
N SER A 31 -10.01 22.22 14.72
CA SER A 31 -9.02 21.80 13.72
C SER A 31 -7.98 20.80 14.23
N THR A 32 -7.70 20.76 15.53
CA THR A 32 -6.74 19.82 16.13
C THR A 32 -7.34 18.43 16.33
N VAL A 33 -8.67 18.34 16.46
CA VAL A 33 -9.40 17.06 16.62
C VAL A 33 -9.54 16.36 15.28
N ASP A 34 -9.80 17.12 14.21
CA ASP A 34 -9.91 16.58 12.84
C ASP A 34 -8.59 15.94 12.38
N GLN A 35 -7.44 16.58 12.67
CA GLN A 35 -6.12 16.07 12.29
C GLN A 35 -5.73 14.77 13.03
N ALA A 36 -6.12 14.62 14.29
CA ALA A 36 -5.89 13.39 15.04
C ALA A 36 -6.75 12.23 14.53
N GLY A 37 -8.00 12.50 14.13
CA GLY A 37 -8.89 11.51 13.54
C GLY A 37 -8.39 10.95 12.21
N ASP A 38 -7.89 11.83 11.33
CA ASP A 38 -7.36 11.44 10.01
C ASP A 38 -6.11 10.56 10.11
N PHE A 39 -5.23 10.83 11.09
CA PHE A 39 -4.05 9.99 11.35
C PHE A 39 -4.43 8.57 11.76
N GLU A 40 -5.38 8.43 12.69
CA GLU A 40 -5.85 7.12 13.15
C GLU A 40 -6.54 6.34 12.03
N GLN A 41 -7.38 6.99 11.21
CA GLN A 41 -8.01 6.35 10.05
C GLN A 41 -6.98 5.90 9.01
N THR A 42 -5.93 6.69 8.79
CA THR A 42 -4.82 6.34 7.89
C THR A 42 -4.07 5.12 8.40
N ARG A 43 -3.75 5.08 9.71
CA ARG A 43 -3.08 3.93 10.35
C ARG A 43 -3.93 2.66 10.27
N ILE A 44 -5.23 2.76 10.54
CA ILE A 44 -6.17 1.64 10.40
C ILE A 44 -6.21 1.14 8.95
N SER A 45 -6.21 2.04 7.97
CA SER A 45 -6.19 1.68 6.55
C SER A 45 -4.88 1.00 6.15
N ALA A 46 -3.74 1.49 6.65
CA ALA A 46 -2.43 0.87 6.45
C ALA A 46 -2.40 -0.55 7.02
N SER A 47 -2.90 -0.75 8.25
CA SER A 47 -3.02 -2.09 8.84
C SER A 47 -3.93 -3.02 8.03
N LYS A 48 -5.01 -2.52 7.41
CA LYS A 48 -5.88 -3.32 6.55
C LYS A 48 -5.18 -3.77 5.27
N ILE A 49 -4.37 -2.90 4.65
CA ILE A 49 -3.54 -3.26 3.49
C ILE A 49 -2.58 -4.39 3.89
N LEU A 50 -1.83 -4.21 4.98
CA LEU A 50 -0.88 -5.21 5.48
C LEU A 50 -1.56 -6.55 5.81
N ASN A 51 -2.70 -6.52 6.52
CA ASN A 51 -3.44 -7.74 6.85
C ASN A 51 -3.98 -8.48 5.62
N THR A 52 -4.40 -7.73 4.59
CA THR A 52 -4.86 -8.31 3.33
C THR A 52 -3.70 -8.99 2.61
N ALA A 53 -2.56 -8.30 2.49
CA ALA A 53 -1.36 -8.85 1.88
C ALA A 53 -0.83 -10.09 2.64
N LYS A 54 -0.83 -10.05 3.97
CA LYS A 54 -0.42 -11.19 4.80
C LYS A 54 -1.37 -12.39 4.68
N SER A 55 -2.67 -12.15 4.50
CA SER A 55 -3.63 -13.24 4.25
C SER A 55 -3.34 -13.94 2.92
N ILE A 56 -2.93 -13.18 1.90
CA ILE A 56 -2.53 -13.74 0.60
C ILE A 56 -1.20 -14.51 0.72
N GLU A 57 -0.21 -13.97 1.45
CA GLU A 57 1.05 -14.67 1.72
C GLU A 57 0.81 -16.01 2.43
N ASN A 58 -0.01 -16.01 3.48
CA ASN A 58 -0.36 -17.24 4.20
C ASN A 58 -1.06 -18.25 3.29
N ALA A 59 -1.95 -17.79 2.40
CA ALA A 59 -2.61 -18.66 1.42
C ALA A 59 -1.61 -19.29 0.44
N VAL A 60 -0.65 -18.51 -0.06
CA VAL A 60 0.44 -19.02 -0.90
C VAL A 60 1.29 -20.05 -0.17
N GLN A 61 1.67 -19.78 1.08
CA GLN A 61 2.43 -20.71 1.92
C GLN A 61 1.66 -22.00 2.20
N GLU A 62 0.35 -21.92 2.43
CA GLU A 62 -0.52 -23.09 2.58
C GLU A 62 -0.49 -23.98 1.34
N LEU A 63 -0.63 -23.39 0.14
CA LEU A 63 -0.57 -24.14 -1.12
C LEU A 63 0.79 -24.83 -1.31
N GLN A 64 1.89 -24.13 -1.02
CA GLN A 64 3.23 -24.73 -1.07
C GLN A 64 3.37 -25.88 -0.08
N SER A 65 2.82 -25.74 1.13
CA SER A 65 2.84 -26.81 2.14
C SER A 65 2.04 -28.05 1.73
N ARG A 66 1.04 -27.88 0.86
CA ARG A 66 0.23 -28.95 0.26
C ARG A 66 0.89 -29.58 -0.97
N GLY A 67 2.06 -29.09 -1.38
CA GLY A 67 2.85 -29.64 -2.47
C GLY A 67 2.67 -28.94 -3.82
N CYS A 68 1.97 -27.81 -3.88
CA CYS A 68 1.94 -26.99 -5.09
C CYS A 68 3.33 -26.40 -5.36
N SER A 69 3.85 -26.58 -6.58
CA SER A 69 5.05 -25.87 -7.01
C SER A 69 4.78 -24.36 -7.04
N GLU A 70 5.83 -23.54 -6.92
CA GLU A 70 5.73 -22.10 -7.12
C GLU A 70 5.04 -21.76 -8.45
N ASN A 71 5.34 -22.52 -9.51
CA ASN A 71 4.80 -22.34 -10.86
C ASN A 71 3.35 -22.85 -11.04
N ASP A 72 2.85 -23.65 -10.11
CA ASP A 72 1.48 -24.20 -10.18
C ASP A 72 0.46 -23.26 -9.51
N ILE A 73 0.94 -22.25 -8.76
CA ILE A 73 0.08 -21.32 -8.04
C ILE A 73 -0.70 -20.46 -9.03
N SER A 74 -2.01 -20.37 -8.83
CA SER A 74 -2.89 -19.51 -9.63
C SER A 74 -3.51 -18.40 -8.79
N PHE A 75 -3.44 -17.17 -9.30
CA PHE A 75 -4.20 -16.02 -8.78
C PHE A 75 -5.43 -15.71 -9.65
N GLU A 76 -5.78 -16.61 -10.58
CA GLU A 76 -6.97 -16.48 -11.40
C GLU A 76 -8.22 -16.35 -10.52
N ASN A 77 -9.08 -15.40 -10.88
CA ASN A 77 -10.31 -15.11 -10.18
C ASN A 77 -11.27 -14.35 -11.09
N THR A 78 -12.51 -14.18 -10.65
CA THR A 78 -13.57 -13.54 -11.43
C THR A 78 -13.59 -12.01 -11.33
N THR A 79 -12.79 -11.42 -10.44
CA THR A 79 -12.76 -9.97 -10.19
C THR A 79 -11.75 -9.27 -11.09
N VAL A 80 -10.56 -9.85 -11.26
CA VAL A 80 -9.48 -9.28 -12.08
C VAL A 80 -8.95 -10.31 -13.09
N SER A 81 -8.71 -9.87 -14.32
CA SER A 81 -8.24 -10.72 -15.41
C SER A 81 -6.72 -10.71 -15.55
N GLY A 82 -6.19 -11.67 -16.33
CA GLY A 82 -4.78 -11.73 -16.71
C GLY A 82 -3.90 -12.61 -15.82
N TYR A 83 -4.52 -13.50 -15.04
CA TYR A 83 -3.86 -14.43 -14.12
C TYR A 83 -4.01 -15.90 -14.51
N THR A 84 -4.50 -16.19 -15.72
CA THR A 84 -4.65 -17.57 -16.21
C THR A 84 -3.29 -18.25 -16.24
N ASN A 85 -3.15 -19.31 -15.44
CA ASN A 85 -1.93 -20.11 -15.33
C ASN A 85 -2.18 -21.52 -15.91
N ALA A 86 -1.66 -21.77 -17.12
CA ALA A 86 -1.83 -23.07 -17.78
C ALA A 86 -1.09 -24.23 -17.09
N GLY A 87 -0.13 -23.93 -16.20
CA GLY A 87 0.56 -24.92 -15.38
C GLY A 87 -0.20 -25.30 -14.10
N SER A 88 -1.21 -24.52 -13.71
CA SER A 88 -2.00 -24.81 -12.51
C SER A 88 -2.90 -26.04 -12.72
N PRO A 89 -3.03 -26.93 -11.73
CA PRO A 89 -3.96 -28.06 -11.78
C PRO A 89 -5.39 -27.62 -12.10
N SER A 90 -6.03 -28.31 -13.05
CA SER A 90 -7.38 -28.00 -13.52
C SER A 90 -8.48 -28.26 -12.49
N ASP A 91 -8.16 -28.92 -11.38
CA ASP A 91 -9.06 -29.11 -10.24
C ASP A 91 -9.10 -27.91 -9.28
N GLY A 92 -8.28 -26.87 -9.53
CA GLY A 92 -8.22 -25.65 -8.72
C GLY A 92 -7.48 -25.84 -7.39
N SER A 93 -6.80 -26.97 -7.18
CA SER A 93 -6.14 -27.29 -5.91
C SER A 93 -4.97 -26.36 -5.55
N CYS A 94 -4.38 -25.69 -6.53
CA CYS A 94 -3.33 -24.67 -6.36
C CYS A 94 -3.81 -23.24 -6.64
N SER A 95 -5.12 -23.00 -6.60
CA SER A 95 -5.72 -21.67 -6.79
C SER A 95 -5.84 -20.92 -5.46
N VAL A 96 -5.30 -19.71 -5.39
CA VAL A 96 -5.39 -18.89 -4.17
C VAL A 96 -6.84 -18.53 -3.88
N PHE A 97 -7.64 -18.17 -4.88
CA PHE A 97 -8.98 -17.60 -4.67
C PHE A 97 -10.15 -18.58 -4.88
N GLU A 98 -9.89 -19.87 -5.08
CA GLU A 98 -10.93 -20.87 -5.29
C GLU A 98 -11.10 -21.78 -4.08
N THR A 99 -12.32 -22.31 -3.89
CA THR A 99 -12.67 -23.18 -2.77
C THR A 99 -11.83 -24.46 -2.70
N ASN A 100 -11.44 -25.03 -3.84
CA ASN A 100 -10.60 -26.25 -3.87
C ASN A 100 -9.13 -25.97 -3.52
N GLY A 101 -8.67 -24.73 -3.71
CA GLY A 101 -7.38 -24.25 -3.26
C GLY A 101 -7.48 -23.77 -1.82
N THR A 102 -7.31 -22.48 -1.56
CA THR A 102 -7.36 -21.94 -0.17
C THR A 102 -8.73 -21.41 0.25
N GLY A 103 -9.62 -21.17 -0.70
CA GLY A 103 -10.92 -20.53 -0.44
C GLY A 103 -10.83 -19.06 -0.04
N LEU A 104 -9.66 -18.42 -0.11
CA LEU A 104 -9.50 -16.99 0.16
C LEU A 104 -10.36 -16.18 -0.82
N THR A 105 -11.13 -15.21 -0.32
CA THR A 105 -11.91 -14.33 -1.20
C THR A 105 -11.07 -13.12 -1.61
N TYR A 106 -10.99 -12.84 -2.91
CA TYR A 106 -10.33 -11.64 -3.42
C TYR A 106 -10.93 -10.37 -2.80
N GLN A 107 -10.11 -9.59 -2.10
CA GLN A 107 -10.52 -8.34 -1.47
C GLN A 107 -10.17 -7.16 -2.38
N THR A 108 -11.16 -6.59 -3.06
CA THR A 108 -10.94 -5.40 -3.89
C THR A 108 -10.42 -4.23 -3.03
N PRO A 109 -9.32 -3.58 -3.44
CA PRO A 109 -8.81 -2.37 -2.79
C PRO A 109 -9.90 -1.30 -2.63
N LYS A 110 -9.94 -0.68 -1.45
CA LYS A 110 -10.91 0.38 -1.18
C LYS A 110 -10.49 1.67 -1.87
N THR A 111 -11.45 2.39 -2.45
CA THR A 111 -11.20 3.68 -3.12
C THR A 111 -10.50 4.70 -2.22
N GLY A 112 -10.81 4.71 -0.92
CA GLY A 112 -10.15 5.58 0.06
C GLY A 112 -8.68 5.26 0.34
N TRP A 113 -8.16 4.14 -0.18
CA TRP A 113 -6.73 3.82 -0.13
C TRP A 113 -5.96 4.42 -1.30
N LEU A 114 -6.66 4.75 -2.39
CA LEU A 114 -6.08 5.00 -3.70
C LEU A 114 -6.04 6.50 -4.02
N ASP A 115 -5.02 6.92 -4.74
CA ASP A 115 -4.97 8.24 -5.37
C ASP A 115 -5.89 8.27 -6.59
N THR A 116 -7.09 8.82 -6.40
CA THR A 116 -8.12 8.92 -7.45
C THR A 116 -7.67 9.68 -8.70
N SER A 117 -6.64 10.53 -8.62
CA SER A 117 -6.05 11.18 -9.79
C SER A 117 -5.38 10.19 -10.76
N LYS A 118 -5.10 8.97 -10.29
CA LYS A 118 -4.50 7.86 -11.07
C LYS A 118 -5.53 6.85 -11.55
N SER A 119 -6.83 7.12 -11.41
CA SER A 119 -7.91 6.19 -11.79
C SER A 119 -7.92 5.74 -13.26
N ALA A 120 -7.28 6.49 -14.15
CA ALA A 120 -7.11 6.13 -15.56
C ALA A 120 -5.90 5.20 -15.83
N GLN A 121 -5.08 4.90 -14.82
CA GLN A 121 -3.89 4.06 -14.99
C GLN A 121 -4.27 2.57 -15.00
N SER A 122 -3.50 1.78 -15.76
CA SER A 122 -3.62 0.32 -15.73
C SER A 122 -3.41 -0.23 -14.33
N ASN A 123 -4.13 -1.30 -13.96
CA ASN A 123 -4.08 -1.94 -12.64
C ASN A 123 -4.52 -1.03 -11.47
N TYR A 124 -5.11 0.14 -11.74
CA TYR A 124 -5.69 0.97 -10.69
C TYR A 124 -6.83 0.23 -9.98
N GLY A 125 -6.77 0.16 -8.65
CA GLY A 125 -7.79 -0.52 -7.85
C GLY A 125 -7.73 -2.04 -7.91
N GLU A 126 -6.59 -2.61 -8.31
CA GLU A 126 -6.33 -4.04 -8.33
C GLU A 126 -5.08 -4.38 -7.52
N TRP A 127 -5.09 -5.52 -6.83
CA TRP A 127 -3.85 -6.16 -6.37
C TRP A 127 -3.14 -6.79 -7.56
N VAL A 128 -1.88 -6.42 -7.77
CA VAL A 128 -1.02 -6.91 -8.84
C VAL A 128 -0.10 -8.00 -8.31
N PHE A 129 -0.37 -9.25 -8.65
CA PHE A 129 0.57 -10.36 -8.46
C PHE A 129 1.56 -10.41 -9.62
N THR A 130 2.86 -10.39 -9.33
CA THR A 130 3.91 -10.43 -10.35
C THR A 130 5.11 -11.21 -9.86
N ALA A 131 5.80 -11.88 -10.79
CA ALA A 131 7.07 -12.56 -10.55
C ALA A 131 8.19 -11.99 -11.43
N ASN A 132 8.09 -10.70 -11.73
CA ASN A 132 9.03 -9.98 -12.58
C ASN A 132 10.06 -9.17 -11.78
N ASN A 133 9.80 -8.97 -10.49
CA ASN A 133 10.59 -8.12 -9.62
C ASN A 133 11.20 -8.95 -8.48
N TYR A 134 12.22 -8.41 -7.83
CA TYR A 134 12.71 -8.90 -6.55
C TYR A 134 12.96 -7.74 -5.61
N VAL A 135 12.98 -8.00 -4.30
CA VAL A 135 13.39 -6.99 -3.32
C VAL A 135 14.85 -7.23 -2.96
N VAL A 136 15.69 -6.20 -3.07
CA VAL A 136 17.11 -6.35 -2.71
C VAL A 136 17.23 -6.76 -1.24
N GLY A 137 18.04 -7.78 -0.97
CA GLY A 137 18.26 -8.30 0.39
C GLY A 137 17.16 -9.24 0.88
N VAL A 138 16.18 -9.56 0.05
CA VAL A 138 15.19 -10.63 0.27
C VAL A 138 15.46 -11.74 -0.74
N GLY A 139 15.38 -13.00 -0.31
CA GLY A 139 15.76 -14.14 -1.14
C GLY A 139 17.25 -14.09 -1.54
N THR A 140 17.51 -14.36 -2.81
CA THR A 140 18.84 -14.34 -3.46
C THR A 140 19.07 -13.08 -4.29
N GLY A 141 18.09 -12.18 -4.32
CA GLY A 141 18.16 -10.86 -4.97
C GLY A 141 19.15 -9.93 -4.29
N THR A 142 20.19 -9.51 -5.01
CA THR A 142 21.19 -8.53 -4.58
C THR A 142 21.18 -7.31 -5.48
N ASP A 143 21.82 -6.23 -5.05
CA ASP A 143 21.98 -5.00 -5.83
C ASP A 143 22.72 -5.22 -7.16
N THR A 144 23.54 -6.27 -7.24
CA THR A 144 24.29 -6.64 -8.45
C THR A 144 23.72 -7.86 -9.16
N SER A 145 22.58 -8.40 -8.69
CA SER A 145 22.00 -9.64 -9.22
C SER A 145 21.56 -9.54 -10.68
N GLY A 146 21.51 -8.33 -11.24
CA GLY A 146 21.28 -8.06 -12.66
C GLY A 146 19.88 -8.43 -13.13
N ASP A 147 19.35 -7.67 -14.09
CA ASP A 147 17.99 -7.85 -14.62
C ASP A 147 17.74 -9.17 -15.37
N ALA A 148 18.78 -10.00 -15.58
CA ALA A 148 18.76 -11.04 -16.61
C ALA A 148 18.34 -12.44 -16.13
N THR A 149 18.29 -12.73 -14.82
CA THR A 149 18.11 -14.13 -14.36
C THR A 149 16.77 -14.33 -13.62
N PRO A 150 15.86 -15.18 -14.14
CA PRO A 150 14.61 -15.51 -13.47
C PRO A 150 14.78 -16.17 -12.09
N SER A 151 15.95 -16.70 -11.75
CA SER A 151 16.21 -17.38 -10.48
C SER A 151 16.15 -16.46 -9.26
N ASN A 152 16.40 -15.16 -9.46
CA ASN A 152 16.51 -14.19 -8.37
C ASN A 152 15.22 -13.36 -8.24
N LYS A 153 14.11 -13.82 -8.84
CA LYS A 153 12.83 -13.11 -8.88
C LYS A 153 11.91 -13.65 -7.83
N ASP A 154 11.29 -12.75 -7.09
CA ASP A 154 10.34 -13.07 -6.04
C ASP A 154 8.92 -13.06 -6.62
N LEU A 155 8.03 -13.84 -6.01
CA LEU A 155 6.60 -13.65 -6.22
C LEU A 155 6.15 -12.55 -5.27
N ILE A 156 5.67 -11.43 -5.81
CA ILE A 156 5.33 -10.23 -5.06
C ILE A 156 3.88 -9.84 -5.36
N VAL A 157 3.13 -9.41 -4.34
CA VAL A 157 1.89 -8.66 -4.52
C VAL A 157 2.16 -7.17 -4.35
N ILE A 158 1.67 -6.37 -5.29
CA ILE A 158 1.78 -4.92 -5.31
C ILE A 158 0.38 -4.32 -5.30
N LEU A 159 0.14 -3.32 -4.45
CA LEU A 159 -1.03 -2.44 -4.56
C LEU A 159 -0.58 -1.08 -5.09
N PRO A 160 -0.82 -0.81 -6.38
CA PRO A 160 -0.35 0.41 -6.99
C PRO A 160 -1.29 1.60 -6.71
N TYR A 161 -0.71 2.79 -6.83
CA TYR A 161 -1.43 4.07 -6.75
C TYR A 161 -2.16 4.30 -5.43
N ILE A 162 -1.57 3.92 -4.30
CA ILE A 162 -2.07 4.34 -3.00
C ILE A 162 -1.75 5.82 -2.74
N SER A 163 -2.41 6.45 -1.77
CA SER A 163 -2.06 7.82 -1.38
C SER A 163 -0.66 7.89 -0.75
N SER A 164 0.03 9.02 -0.91
CA SER A 164 1.34 9.24 -0.29
C SER A 164 1.30 9.12 1.25
N THR A 165 0.24 9.64 1.86
CA THR A 165 0.01 9.57 3.31
C THR A 165 -0.14 8.15 3.79
N LEU A 166 -0.86 7.32 3.03
CA LEU A 166 -1.06 5.91 3.36
C LEU A 166 0.22 5.11 3.15
N CYS A 167 0.98 5.41 2.11
CA CYS A 167 2.29 4.82 1.84
C CYS A 167 3.27 5.06 3.00
N ALA A 168 3.38 6.30 3.46
CA ALA A 168 4.21 6.66 4.60
C ALA A 168 3.75 5.93 5.88
N ALA A 169 2.44 5.88 6.14
CA ALA A 169 1.90 5.18 7.30
C ALA A 169 2.16 3.66 7.26
N VAL A 170 2.12 3.02 6.07
CA VAL A 170 2.52 1.62 5.93
C VAL A 170 3.98 1.44 6.32
N ASN A 171 4.87 2.29 5.78
CA ASN A 171 6.30 2.24 6.09
C ASN A 171 6.59 2.37 7.58
N ASP A 172 5.91 3.29 8.26
CA ASP A 172 6.04 3.47 9.71
C ASP A 172 5.64 2.20 10.48
N LEU A 173 4.63 1.45 10.00
CA LEU A 173 4.19 0.20 10.62
C LEU A 173 5.16 -0.97 10.39
N VAL A 174 5.84 -1.02 9.24
CA VAL A 174 6.78 -2.11 8.89
C VAL A 174 8.25 -1.75 9.13
N GLY A 175 8.51 -0.59 9.71
CA GLY A 175 9.86 -0.13 10.05
C GLY A 175 10.72 0.17 8.82
N VAL A 176 10.10 0.66 7.75
CA VAL A 176 10.78 1.27 6.59
C VAL A 176 10.92 2.76 6.88
N THR A 177 12.13 3.29 6.71
CA THR A 177 12.38 4.72 6.94
C THR A 177 11.72 5.55 5.83
N ASN A 178 11.03 6.64 6.21
CA ASN A 178 10.51 7.66 5.31
C ASN A 178 11.46 8.88 5.29
N PRO A 179 12.42 8.99 4.35
CA PRO A 179 13.38 10.09 4.33
C PRO A 179 12.65 11.43 4.19
N SER A 180 12.98 12.39 5.07
CA SER A 180 12.31 13.70 5.11
C SER A 180 10.78 13.63 5.25
N GLY A 181 10.25 12.55 5.80
CA GLY A 181 8.80 12.33 5.98
C GLY A 181 8.06 11.89 4.72
N ALA A 182 8.77 11.54 3.65
CA ALA A 182 8.20 11.02 2.42
C ALA A 182 8.59 9.54 2.22
N PRO A 183 7.77 8.73 1.54
CA PRO A 183 8.16 7.39 1.12
C PRO A 183 9.47 7.39 0.32
N PRO A 184 10.33 6.37 0.49
CA PRO A 184 11.55 6.27 -0.30
C PRO A 184 11.22 6.14 -1.79
N THR A 185 12.04 6.75 -2.64
CA THR A 185 11.89 6.65 -4.10
C THR A 185 12.57 5.40 -4.62
N ASN A 186 11.85 4.58 -5.37
CA ASN A 186 12.38 3.44 -6.09
C ASN A 186 13.10 3.90 -7.36
N VAL A 187 14.42 3.68 -7.45
CA VAL A 187 15.26 4.24 -8.54
C VAL A 187 15.32 3.38 -9.80
N THR A 188 14.59 2.27 -9.81
CA THR A 188 14.64 1.23 -10.83
C THR A 188 13.27 1.03 -11.50
N THR A 189 13.25 0.17 -12.51
CA THR A 189 12.08 -0.18 -13.34
C THR A 189 11.23 -1.27 -12.68
N SER A 190 10.59 -1.00 -11.54
CA SER A 190 9.70 -2.00 -10.90
C SER A 190 8.35 -2.10 -11.60
N GLY A 191 8.33 -2.78 -12.75
CA GLY A 191 7.14 -2.93 -13.57
C GLY A 191 5.98 -3.61 -12.84
N LEU A 192 4.77 -3.07 -12.99
CA LEU A 192 3.51 -3.73 -12.58
C LEU A 192 3.09 -4.84 -13.57
N THR A 193 3.97 -5.17 -14.51
CA THR A 193 3.74 -6.12 -15.60
C THR A 193 5.02 -6.91 -15.90
N PRO A 194 4.90 -8.16 -16.37
CA PRO A 194 3.65 -8.90 -16.58
C PRO A 194 3.00 -9.32 -15.25
N LYS A 195 1.69 -9.59 -15.32
CA LYS A 195 0.96 -10.29 -14.26
C LYS A 195 1.47 -11.74 -14.18
N TYR A 196 1.47 -12.32 -12.99
CA TYR A 196 1.95 -13.68 -12.80
C TYR A 196 1.04 -14.72 -13.43
N THR A 197 1.59 -15.58 -14.30
CA THR A 197 0.87 -16.66 -14.98
C THR A 197 1.56 -18.02 -14.82
N GLY A 198 2.22 -18.24 -13.67
CA GLY A 198 2.98 -19.47 -13.41
C GLY A 198 4.46 -19.43 -13.83
N THR A 199 4.98 -18.26 -14.20
CA THR A 199 6.35 -18.10 -14.69
C THR A 199 7.05 -16.91 -14.07
N PHE A 200 8.32 -17.09 -13.71
CA PHE A 200 9.22 -16.03 -13.30
C PHE A 200 9.90 -15.44 -14.55
N SER A 201 9.86 -14.12 -14.69
CA SER A 201 10.40 -13.42 -15.86
C SER A 201 11.53 -12.48 -15.49
N ALA A 202 12.46 -12.28 -16.42
CA ALA A 202 13.48 -11.24 -16.29
C ALA A 202 12.82 -9.86 -16.21
N GLY A 203 13.24 -9.09 -15.21
CA GLY A 203 12.73 -7.77 -14.87
C GLY A 203 13.65 -7.14 -13.84
N ASP A 204 13.17 -6.16 -13.09
CA ASP A 204 14.04 -5.32 -12.26
C ASP A 204 13.97 -5.70 -10.77
N HIS A 205 14.38 -4.79 -9.91
CA HIS A 205 14.33 -4.89 -8.46
C HIS A 205 13.60 -3.71 -7.84
N ILE A 206 13.12 -3.91 -6.61
CA ILE A 206 12.60 -2.86 -5.74
C ILE A 206 13.76 -2.44 -4.82
N LYS A 207 14.21 -1.19 -4.96
CA LYS A 207 15.31 -0.60 -4.23
C LYS A 207 15.20 0.93 -4.19
N ASP A 208 15.51 1.51 -3.04
CA ASP A 208 15.58 2.95 -2.86
C ASP A 208 16.91 3.58 -3.30
N THR A 209 16.91 4.90 -3.51
CA THR A 209 18.10 5.68 -3.90
C THR A 209 19.31 5.35 -3.02
N SER A 210 20.48 5.26 -3.63
CA SER A 210 21.75 5.00 -2.92
C SER A 210 21.93 5.93 -1.73
N GLY A 211 22.01 5.36 -0.52
CA GLY A 211 22.34 6.07 0.72
C GLY A 211 21.35 5.92 1.87
N THR A 212 20.12 5.47 1.62
CA THR A 212 19.13 5.20 2.68
C THR A 212 18.89 3.71 2.93
N ASP A 213 19.06 2.85 1.92
CA ASP A 213 18.80 1.40 1.95
C ASP A 213 17.52 1.02 2.71
N ALA A 214 16.50 1.89 2.67
CA ALA A 214 15.31 1.82 3.48
C ALA A 214 14.43 0.62 3.13
N LEU A 215 14.49 0.16 1.88
CA LEU A 215 13.75 -1.00 1.37
C LEU A 215 14.58 -2.30 1.40
N ASN A 216 15.89 -2.21 1.63
CA ASN A 216 16.79 -3.36 1.60
C ASN A 216 16.44 -4.34 2.75
N GLY A 217 16.23 -5.61 2.39
CA GLY A 217 15.88 -6.68 3.33
C GLY A 217 14.46 -6.59 3.88
N LYS A 218 13.59 -5.76 3.28
CA LYS A 218 12.21 -5.56 3.74
C LYS A 218 11.25 -6.37 2.88
N GLU A 219 10.67 -7.43 3.45
CA GLU A 219 9.65 -8.25 2.77
C GLU A 219 8.36 -7.48 2.45
N SER A 220 8.14 -6.34 3.10
CA SER A 220 7.04 -5.44 2.79
C SER A 220 7.42 -3.98 3.00
N GLY A 221 6.73 -3.11 2.28
CA GLY A 221 6.99 -1.67 2.34
C GLY A 221 6.20 -0.94 1.28
N CYS A 222 6.46 0.36 1.20
CA CYS A 222 5.87 1.22 0.20
C CYS A 222 6.90 2.22 -0.33
N PHE A 223 6.82 2.51 -1.63
CA PHE A 223 7.77 3.39 -2.31
C PHE A 223 7.07 4.35 -3.26
N GLU A 224 7.73 5.46 -3.55
CA GLU A 224 7.40 6.33 -4.69
C GLU A 224 8.08 5.81 -5.96
N GLY A 225 7.39 5.82 -7.10
CA GLY A 225 8.02 5.53 -8.39
C GLY A 225 9.13 6.54 -8.73
N GLY A 226 10.25 6.08 -9.28
CA GLY A 226 11.35 6.94 -9.77
C GLY A 226 11.47 6.97 -11.30
N GLY A 227 10.55 6.33 -12.03
CA GLY A 227 10.56 6.22 -13.48
C GLY A 227 9.43 5.33 -13.97
N ILE A 228 9.54 4.02 -13.74
CA ILE A 228 8.46 3.06 -13.92
C ILE A 228 8.36 2.23 -12.62
N PRO A 229 7.32 2.43 -11.80
CA PRO A 229 6.20 3.35 -12.01
C PRO A 229 6.62 4.84 -11.98
N ALA A 230 5.78 5.71 -12.54
CA ALA A 230 6.08 7.14 -12.69
C ALA A 230 6.28 7.86 -11.35
N SER A 231 7.12 8.90 -11.34
CA SER A 231 7.25 9.78 -10.16
C SER A 231 5.93 10.44 -9.78
N GLY A 232 5.74 10.65 -8.48
CA GLY A 232 4.47 11.08 -7.88
C GLY A 232 3.40 9.98 -7.87
N THR A 233 3.79 8.70 -7.95
CA THR A 233 2.89 7.56 -7.72
C THR A 233 3.46 6.66 -6.63
N TYR A 234 2.60 6.13 -5.76
CA TYR A 234 3.01 5.37 -4.57
C TYR A 234 2.46 3.95 -4.60
N HIS A 235 3.30 2.99 -4.25
CA HIS A 235 3.01 1.56 -4.45
C HIS A 235 3.43 0.78 -3.23
N PHE A 236 2.48 0.06 -2.64
CA PHE A 236 2.75 -0.90 -1.58
C PHE A 236 3.18 -2.23 -2.20
N TYR A 237 4.12 -2.94 -1.57
CA TYR A 237 4.48 -4.31 -1.93
C TYR A 237 4.56 -5.23 -0.71
N GLN A 238 4.34 -6.52 -0.96
CA GLN A 238 4.61 -7.62 -0.05
C GLN A 238 5.17 -8.80 -0.85
N VAL A 239 6.29 -9.34 -0.40
CA VAL A 239 6.88 -10.58 -0.91
C VAL A 239 6.03 -11.75 -0.44
N LEU A 240 5.56 -12.57 -1.39
CA LEU A 240 4.78 -13.78 -1.16
C LEU A 240 5.67 -15.02 -1.15
N ILE A 241 6.63 -15.08 -2.08
CA ILE A 241 7.69 -16.10 -2.14
C ILE A 241 9.00 -15.38 -2.43
N ALA A 242 9.95 -15.49 -1.51
CA ALA A 242 11.33 -15.07 -1.71
C ALA A 242 12.15 -16.20 -2.36
N ARG A 243 12.95 -15.90 -3.40
CA ARG A 243 13.72 -16.92 -4.15
C ARG A 243 15.20 -16.67 -4.17
#